data_AF-A0A514WSW6-F1
#
_entry.id   AF-A0A514WSW6-F1
#
_cell.length_a   1.000
_cell.length_b   1.000
_cell.length_c   1.000
_cell.angle_alpha   90.00
_cell.angle_beta   90.00
_cell.angle_gamma   90.00
#
_symmetry.space_group_name_H-M   'P 1'
#
loop_
_entity.id
_entity.type
_entity.pdbx_description
1 polymer ?
#
loop_
_entity_poly.entity_id
_entity_poly.type
_entity_poly.pdbx_seq_one_letter_code
_entity_poly.pdbx_strand_id
1 'polypeptide(L)'
;MKKITLFVAASLFAHMAFAGDCTITVDRKACPGKEVDALKPYNGKNPTDESKKLDSADACEKFAEKSAKIVRKGTLSEKKVTVKFDGKDLGKTFDEKSECK
;
A
#
# COMPACT_ATOMS: atom_id res chain seq x y z
N MET A 1 19.53 55.52 26.83
CA MET A 1 19.76 55.09 25.42
C MET A 1 20.49 53.75 25.50
N LYS A 2 20.12 52.62 24.91
CA LYS A 2 19.17 52.25 23.85
C LYS A 2 18.89 50.75 24.08
N LYS A 3 17.62 50.37 24.25
CA LYS A 3 17.18 48.97 24.45
C LYS A 3 17.35 48.23 23.12
N ILE A 4 18.19 47.19 23.06
CA ILE A 4 18.34 46.35 21.87
C ILE A 4 17.39 45.17 22.05
N THR A 5 16.19 45.31 21.50
CA THR A 5 15.19 44.25 21.39
C THR A 5 15.67 43.27 20.31
N LEU A 6 16.00 42.05 20.71
CA LEU A 6 16.41 40.98 19.79
C LEU A 6 15.14 40.40 19.15
N PHE A 7 14.94 40.68 17.86
CA PHE A 7 13.84 40.10 17.06
C PHE A 7 14.05 38.59 16.90
N VAL A 8 13.24 37.78 17.58
CA VAL A 8 13.08 36.36 17.27
C VAL A 8 12.24 36.25 16.01
N ALA A 9 12.88 36.26 14.84
CA ALA A 9 12.26 35.85 13.59
C ALA A 9 12.30 34.32 13.52
N ALA A 10 11.36 33.66 14.18
CA ALA A 10 11.11 32.24 14.02
C ALA A 10 10.43 32.01 12.66
N SER A 11 11.24 31.82 11.61
CA SER A 11 10.78 31.37 10.30
C SER A 11 10.28 29.93 10.41
N LEU A 12 8.96 29.80 10.61
CA LEU A 12 8.22 28.57 10.41
C LEU A 12 8.36 28.15 8.93
N PHE A 13 9.37 27.33 8.62
CA PHE A 13 9.38 26.52 7.41
C PHE A 13 8.24 25.51 7.52
N ALA A 14 7.05 25.92 7.05
CA ALA A 14 5.94 25.03 6.81
C ALA A 14 6.40 23.98 5.79
N HIS A 15 6.75 22.79 6.28
CA HIS A 15 7.01 21.64 5.43
C HIS A 15 5.67 21.25 4.82
N MET A 16 5.44 21.64 3.56
CA MET A 16 4.37 21.10 2.74
C MET A 16 4.71 19.63 2.48
N ALA A 17 4.27 18.74 3.38
CA ALA A 17 4.32 17.30 3.15
C ALA A 17 3.25 16.98 2.09
N PHE A 18 3.65 16.88 0.83
CA PHE A 18 2.77 16.40 -0.23
C PHE A 18 2.68 14.89 -0.12
N ALA A 19 1.51 14.37 0.25
CA ALA A 19 1.24 12.94 0.19
C ALA A 19 1.28 12.47 -1.26
N GLY A 20 2.16 11.51 -1.56
CA GLY A 20 2.30 10.90 -2.88
C GLY A 20 1.25 9.83 -3.15
N ASP A 21 1.09 9.46 -4.41
CA ASP A 21 0.18 8.41 -4.87
C ASP A 21 0.82 7.02 -4.68
N CYS A 22 0.33 6.26 -3.71
CA CYS A 22 0.64 4.84 -3.59
C CYS A 22 -0.38 4.03 -4.37
N THR A 23 0.07 3.20 -5.30
CA THR A 23 -0.78 2.23 -6.01
C THR A 23 -0.19 0.84 -5.82
N ILE A 24 -1.02 -0.09 -5.34
CA ILE A 24 -0.67 -1.50 -5.24
C ILE A 24 -1.49 -2.31 -6.24
N THR A 25 -0.86 -3.30 -6.86
CA THR A 25 -1.57 -4.28 -7.69
C THR A 25 -1.60 -5.59 -6.95
N VAL A 26 -2.80 -6.13 -6.74
CA VAL A 26 -3.06 -7.32 -5.93
C VAL A 26 -3.50 -8.47 -6.83
N ASP A 27 -2.67 -9.50 -6.92
CA ASP A 27 -2.98 -10.78 -7.57
C ASP A 27 -3.37 -11.82 -6.52
N ARG A 28 -4.44 -12.56 -6.79
CA ARG A 28 -5.02 -13.57 -5.89
C ARG A 28 -5.14 -14.89 -6.63
N LYS A 29 -4.48 -15.92 -6.11
CA LYS A 29 -4.65 -17.29 -6.55
C LYS A 29 -5.63 -18.00 -5.64
N ALA A 30 -6.76 -18.43 -6.19
CA ALA A 30 -7.74 -19.21 -5.44
C ALA A 30 -7.20 -20.59 -5.05
N CYS A 31 -7.79 -21.19 -4.02
CA CYS A 31 -7.72 -22.63 -3.83
C CYS A 31 -8.58 -23.38 -4.86
N PRO A 32 -8.25 -24.64 -5.19
CA PRO A 32 -9.03 -25.43 -6.14
C PRO A 32 -10.52 -25.49 -5.75
N GLY A 33 -11.40 -25.20 -6.71
CA GLY A 33 -12.85 -25.21 -6.50
C GLY A 33 -13.40 -24.01 -5.74
N LYS A 34 -12.56 -23.00 -5.46
CA LYS A 34 -12.93 -21.73 -4.81
C LYS A 34 -12.77 -20.51 -5.72
N GLU A 35 -12.55 -20.70 -7.01
CA GLU A 35 -12.22 -19.62 -7.96
C GLU A 35 -13.28 -18.53 -8.01
N VAL A 36 -14.55 -18.93 -8.11
CA VAL A 36 -15.68 -18.00 -8.14
C VAL A 36 -15.82 -17.26 -6.81
N ASP A 37 -15.78 -18.00 -5.69
CA ASP A 37 -15.93 -17.43 -4.35
C ASP A 37 -14.77 -16.49 -3.98
N ALA A 38 -13.55 -16.83 -4.39
CA ALA A 38 -12.34 -16.07 -4.15
C ALA A 38 -12.36 -14.70 -4.85
N LEU A 39 -12.92 -14.65 -6.06
CA LEU A 39 -12.93 -13.44 -6.89
C LEU A 39 -14.24 -12.66 -6.85
N LYS A 40 -15.31 -13.25 -6.29
CA LYS A 40 -16.62 -12.61 -6.12
C LYS A 40 -16.55 -11.24 -5.41
N PRO A 41 -15.78 -11.04 -4.32
CA PRO A 41 -15.65 -9.73 -3.67
C PRO A 41 -15.05 -8.65 -4.58
N TYR A 42 -14.40 -9.05 -5.67
CA TYR A 42 -13.68 -8.19 -6.60
C TYR A 42 -14.40 -8.14 -7.97
N ASN A 43 -15.68 -8.48 -8.01
CA ASN A 43 -16.49 -8.56 -9.24
C ASN A 43 -15.86 -9.46 -10.31
N GLY A 44 -15.21 -10.55 -9.88
CA GLY A 44 -14.51 -11.49 -10.77
C GLY A 44 -13.16 -11.00 -11.30
N LYS A 45 -12.70 -9.80 -10.91
CA LYS A 45 -11.43 -9.23 -11.40
C LYS A 45 -10.24 -9.79 -10.62
N ASN A 46 -9.20 -10.15 -11.37
CA ASN A 46 -7.87 -10.42 -10.85
C ASN A 46 -6.84 -10.22 -11.98
N PRO A 47 -5.76 -9.43 -11.80
CA PRO A 47 -5.44 -8.66 -10.60
C PRO A 47 -6.38 -7.47 -10.38
N THR A 48 -6.26 -6.81 -9.22
CA THR A 48 -6.96 -5.56 -8.87
C THR A 48 -5.97 -4.49 -8.42
N ASP A 49 -6.20 -3.24 -8.81
CA ASP A 49 -5.43 -2.11 -8.32
C ASP A 49 -6.13 -1.41 -7.15
N GLU A 50 -5.35 -1.05 -6.12
CA GLU A 50 -5.80 -0.26 -4.98
C GLU A 50 -4.86 0.93 -4.81
N SER A 51 -5.41 2.15 -4.78
CA SER A 51 -4.62 3.39 -4.64
C SER A 51 -4.96 4.15 -3.37
N LYS A 52 -3.94 4.73 -2.73
CA LYS A 52 -4.06 5.55 -1.52
C LYS A 52 -3.01 6.66 -1.50
N LYS A 53 -3.37 7.85 -1.00
CA LYS A 53 -2.39 8.90 -0.72
C LYS A 53 -1.61 8.55 0.55
N LEU A 54 -0.28 8.54 0.47
CA LEU A 54 0.62 8.24 1.58
C LEU A 54 1.82 9.19 1.59
N ASP A 55 2.35 9.44 2.79
CA ASP A 55 3.37 10.47 3.00
C ASP A 55 4.76 10.06 2.49
N SER A 56 4.97 8.77 2.15
CA SER A 56 6.26 8.27 1.67
C SER A 56 6.16 6.91 0.95
N ALA A 57 7.22 6.58 0.20
CA ALA A 57 7.42 5.26 -0.39
C ALA A 57 7.46 4.16 0.69
N ASP A 58 8.12 4.38 1.83
CA ASP A 58 8.16 3.41 2.94
C ASP A 58 6.77 3.13 3.52
N ALA A 59 5.92 4.15 3.63
CA ALA A 59 4.54 3.98 4.06
C ALA A 59 3.74 3.17 3.02
N CYS A 60 4.00 3.40 1.74
CA CYS A 60 3.42 2.65 0.62
C CYS A 60 3.83 1.18 0.61
N GLU A 61 5.10 0.87 0.90
CA GLU A 61 5.58 -0.50 1.07
C GLU A 61 4.92 -1.21 2.26
N LYS A 62 4.82 -0.54 3.41
CA LYS A 62 4.13 -1.11 4.59
C LYS A 62 2.65 -1.35 4.32
N PHE A 63 2.03 -0.52 3.49
CA PHE A 63 0.66 -0.75 3.03
C PHE A 63 0.59 -1.99 2.12
N ALA A 64 1.48 -2.11 1.14
CA ALA A 64 1.58 -3.28 0.27
C ALA A 64 1.80 -4.58 1.05
N GLU A 65 2.73 -4.60 2.00
CA GLU A 65 3.03 -5.75 2.85
C GLU A 65 1.81 -6.19 3.67
N LYS A 66 1.10 -5.23 4.29
CA LYS A 66 -0.15 -5.52 5.02
C LYS A 66 -1.23 -6.05 4.10
N SER A 67 -1.35 -5.48 2.90
CA SER A 67 -2.32 -5.90 1.89
C SER A 67 -2.02 -7.28 1.33
N ALA A 68 -0.76 -7.73 1.30
CA ALA A 68 -0.41 -9.09 0.87
C ALA A 68 -0.94 -10.18 1.80
N LYS A 69 -1.31 -9.83 3.04
CA LYS A 69 -1.70 -10.84 4.03
C LYS A 69 -3.03 -11.54 3.71
N ILE A 70 -3.06 -12.86 3.81
CA ILE A 70 -4.26 -13.70 3.67
C ILE A 70 -4.93 -13.83 5.04
N VAL A 71 -5.90 -12.95 5.31
CA VAL A 71 -6.62 -12.92 6.60
C VAL A 71 -7.53 -14.14 6.80
N ARG A 72 -8.15 -14.65 5.73
CA ARG A 72 -9.05 -15.81 5.77
C ARG A 72 -8.47 -16.95 4.93
N LYS A 73 -7.79 -17.88 5.61
CA LYS A 73 -7.18 -19.07 4.99
C LYS A 73 -8.23 -20.03 4.44
N GLY A 74 -7.85 -20.84 3.45
CA GLY A 74 -8.72 -21.85 2.83
C GLY A 74 -9.51 -21.39 1.60
N THR A 75 -9.44 -20.10 1.24
CA THR A 75 -10.03 -19.58 -0.02
C THR A 75 -8.97 -19.21 -1.06
N LEU A 76 -7.84 -18.65 -0.60
CA LEU A 76 -6.71 -18.29 -1.45
C LEU A 76 -5.52 -19.19 -1.13
N SER A 77 -4.86 -19.70 -2.16
CA SER A 77 -3.58 -20.41 -2.03
C SER A 77 -2.41 -19.44 -2.00
N GLU A 78 -2.55 -18.28 -2.66
CA GLU A 78 -1.50 -17.27 -2.76
C GLU A 78 -2.11 -15.88 -2.97
N LYS A 79 -1.45 -14.86 -2.42
CA LYS A 79 -1.74 -13.46 -2.69
C LYS A 79 -0.43 -12.73 -2.92
N LYS A 80 -0.27 -12.10 -4.08
CA LYS A 80 0.91 -11.29 -4.44
C LYS A 80 0.52 -9.83 -4.57
N VAL A 81 1.39 -8.95 -4.10
CA VAL A 81 1.20 -7.51 -4.17
C VAL A 81 2.47 -6.85 -4.70
N THR A 82 2.34 -6.11 -5.80
CA THR A 82 3.39 -5.20 -6.30
C THR A 82 3.00 -3.76 -5.98
N VAL A 83 3.98 -2.86 -5.96
CA VAL A 83 3.77 -1.50 -5.44
C VAL A 83 4.48 -0.43 -6.27
N LYS A 84 3.75 0.67 -6.51
CA LYS A 84 4.24 1.89 -7.14
C LYS A 84 3.98 3.08 -6.22
N PHE A 85 4.92 4.02 -6.16
CA PHE A 85 4.76 5.30 -5.46
C PHE A 85 5.05 6.46 -6.42
N ASP A 86 4.13 7.41 -6.52
CA ASP A 86 4.12 8.49 -7.52
C ASP A 86 4.35 7.97 -8.95
N GLY A 87 3.70 6.85 -9.26
CA GLY A 87 3.81 6.16 -10.56
C GLY A 87 5.13 5.40 -10.79
N LYS A 88 6.10 5.51 -9.88
CA LYS A 88 7.38 4.79 -9.96
C LYS A 88 7.26 3.42 -9.29
N ASP A 89 7.68 2.38 -10.00
CA ASP A 89 7.81 1.03 -9.43
C ASP A 89 8.89 1.02 -8.35
N LEU A 90 8.57 0.49 -7.18
CA LEU A 90 9.54 0.34 -6.07
C LEU A 90 10.37 -0.95 -6.20
N GLY A 91 10.09 -1.81 -7.17
CA GLY A 91 10.81 -3.06 -7.41
C GLY A 91 10.55 -4.11 -6.34
N LYS A 92 9.49 -3.95 -5.54
CA LYS A 92 9.14 -4.86 -4.44
C LYS A 92 7.88 -5.65 -4.76
N THR A 93 7.93 -6.93 -4.42
CA THR A 93 6.78 -7.84 -4.44
C THR A 93 6.64 -8.44 -3.05
N PHE A 94 5.43 -8.41 -2.50
CA PHE A 94 5.08 -9.06 -1.25
C PHE A 94 4.13 -10.21 -1.54
N ASP A 95 4.45 -11.41 -1.09
CA ASP A 95 3.60 -12.57 -1.27
C ASP A 95 3.32 -13.30 0.04
N GLU A 96 2.08 -13.75 0.22
CA GLU A 96 1.73 -14.74 1.24
C GLU A 96 1.11 -15.95 0.55
N LYS A 97 1.57 -17.13 0.96
CA LYS A 97 0.98 -18.42 0.58
C LYS A 97 0.23 -19.00 1.77
N SER A 98 -0.89 -19.65 1.49
CA SER A 98 -1.63 -20.38 2.51
C SER A 98 -2.08 -21.75 2.00
N GLU A 99 -2.14 -22.72 2.90
CA GLU A 99 -2.64 -24.04 2.58
C GLU A 99 -4.13 -24.00 2.25
N CYS A 100 -4.48 -24.71 1.17
CA CYS A 100 -5.86 -25.03 0.87
C CYS A 100 -6.33 -26.14 1.81
N LYS A 101 -7.52 -25.94 2.40
CA LYS A 101 -8.15 -26.89 3.30
C LYS A 101 -9.30 -27.60 2.59
#